data_AF-A0A8S1DXU3-F1
#
_entry.id   AF-A0A8S1DXU3-F1
#
_cell.length_a   1.000
_cell.length_b   1.000
_cell.length_c   1.000
_cell.angle_alpha   90.00
_cell.angle_beta   90.00
_cell.angle_gamma   90.00
#
_symmetry.space_group_name_H-M   'P 1'
#
loop_
_entity.id
_entity.type
_entity.pdbx_description
1 polymer ?
#
loop_
_entity_poly.entity_id
_entity_poly.type
_entity_poly.pdbx_seq_one_letter_code
_entity_poly.pdbx_strand_id
1 'polypeptide(L)'
;MNTSNATLAGLPKKDQWLLLNVNATALYRINYDAENWELLSTALRNEKNHGGIPTLNRVQIIDDAFSLAKAGLLEYNLALNLLRYLRHEREYFPWKAAFANLEYLSRMTKRGGGYGPFRKFVCTLLTPVYNALEEPFKPSVPGATLPQIKHRAQVLDWSCSYGVSDCEEKAVALFKTWQQQTEDPDVVNPIPVELRSVVYCKAVESGGEPAWDFVWKRFLGSNVAAEKSKLLSALGCAREMWLLHRFLDMSLNETSGIRNHDVTSVFNSVASSSSGFYIAREFLFSRIKDIHSYVSPDFSRVGSFVEGVSRLMSTKNDLEQIKQFVELNSEYLKDAKYAVKEAVENVELNVQWHSRYYSTVIEWLSAHAN
;
A
#
# COMPACT_ATOMS: atom_id res chain seq x y z
N MET A 1 20.52 22.68 -14.30
CA MET A 1 19.20 22.56 -14.97
C MET A 1 19.07 23.77 -15.89
N ASN A 2 18.75 23.56 -17.17
CA ASN A 2 18.43 24.68 -18.06
C ASN A 2 17.02 25.17 -17.72
N THR A 3 16.93 26.34 -17.10
CA THR A 3 15.65 27.00 -16.83
C THR A 3 15.28 27.84 -18.04
N SER A 4 14.12 27.58 -18.63
CA SER A 4 13.51 28.49 -19.62
C SER A 4 12.32 29.18 -18.97
N ASN A 5 12.20 30.48 -19.18
CA ASN A 5 11.09 31.28 -18.68
C ASN A 5 10.19 31.67 -19.85
N ALA A 6 8.89 31.46 -19.68
CA ALA A 6 7.87 31.90 -20.63
C ALA A 6 6.74 32.59 -19.87
N THR A 7 6.20 33.66 -20.43
CA THR A 7 5.05 34.39 -19.87
C THR A 7 3.79 33.94 -20.56
N LEU A 8 2.83 33.43 -19.79
CA LEU A 8 1.49 33.10 -20.30
C LEU A 8 0.62 34.37 -20.32
N ALA A 9 -0.02 34.66 -21.46
CA ALA A 9 -0.99 35.74 -21.60
C ALA A 9 -2.42 35.20 -21.49
N GLY A 10 -3.38 36.05 -21.14
CA GLY A 10 -4.79 35.67 -21.05
C GLY A 10 -5.11 34.73 -19.88
N LEU A 11 -4.41 34.91 -18.75
CA LEU A 11 -4.67 34.13 -17.53
C LEU A 11 -6.10 34.34 -17.02
N PRO A 12 -6.68 33.32 -16.35
CA PRO A 12 -7.98 33.43 -15.71
C PRO A 12 -7.96 34.54 -14.64
N LYS A 13 -9.16 34.97 -14.22
CA LYS A 13 -9.26 35.94 -13.11
C LYS A 13 -8.68 35.35 -11.83
N LYS A 14 -8.33 36.21 -10.88
CA LYS A 14 -7.71 35.79 -9.60
C LYS A 14 -8.56 34.79 -8.81
N ASP A 15 -9.88 34.81 -8.96
CA ASP A 15 -10.83 33.89 -8.33
C ASP A 15 -11.09 32.60 -9.13
N GLN A 16 -10.33 32.37 -10.20
CA GLN A 16 -10.48 31.24 -11.12
C GLN A 16 -9.17 30.45 -11.20
N TRP A 17 -9.27 29.12 -11.23
CA TRP A 17 -8.10 28.25 -11.30
C TRP A 17 -7.54 28.14 -12.73
N LEU A 18 -6.22 27.98 -12.81
CA LEU A 18 -5.46 27.57 -13.99
C LEU A 18 -5.10 26.08 -13.88
N LEU A 19 -5.28 25.36 -14.97
CA LEU A 19 -4.86 23.96 -15.11
C LEU A 19 -3.98 23.83 -16.35
N LEU A 20 -2.73 23.39 -16.14
CA LEU A 20 -1.79 23.10 -17.22
C LEU A 20 -1.76 21.60 -17.52
N ASN A 21 -1.19 21.23 -18.66
CA ASN A 21 -1.07 19.85 -19.12
C ASN A 21 -2.43 19.11 -19.14
N VAL A 22 -3.42 19.69 -19.83
CA VAL A 22 -4.76 19.09 -19.95
C VAL A 22 -4.65 17.66 -20.49
N ASN A 23 -5.35 16.73 -19.83
CA ASN A 23 -5.30 15.28 -20.01
C ASN A 23 -3.94 14.61 -19.73
N ALA A 24 -3.00 15.30 -19.05
CA ALA A 24 -1.69 14.77 -18.68
C ALA A 24 -0.92 14.16 -19.87
N THR A 25 -0.97 14.84 -21.02
CA THR A 25 -0.41 14.33 -22.29
C THR A 25 1.11 14.43 -22.36
N ALA A 26 1.71 15.31 -21.56
CA ALA A 26 3.15 15.52 -21.52
C ALA A 26 3.80 15.02 -20.23
N LEU A 27 5.03 14.50 -20.34
CA LEU A 27 5.80 13.90 -19.24
C LEU A 27 6.55 14.95 -18.41
N TYR A 28 5.81 15.79 -17.69
CA TYR A 28 6.35 16.69 -16.69
C TYR A 28 5.35 16.92 -15.56
N ARG A 29 5.85 17.35 -14.39
CA ARG A 29 5.05 17.74 -13.23
C ARG A 29 4.76 19.22 -13.26
N ILE A 30 3.59 19.63 -12.79
CA ILE A 30 3.23 21.04 -12.65
C ILE A 30 3.21 21.43 -11.17
N ASN A 31 3.93 22.50 -10.85
CA ASN A 31 3.76 23.21 -9.59
C ASN A 31 3.07 24.54 -9.84
N TYR A 32 2.08 24.86 -9.02
CA TYR A 32 1.41 26.15 -9.01
C TYR A 32 1.78 26.91 -7.73
N ASP A 33 1.48 28.21 -7.69
CA ASP A 33 1.47 28.93 -6.42
C ASP A 33 0.37 28.40 -5.47
N ALA A 34 0.46 28.78 -4.20
CA ALA A 34 -0.45 28.31 -3.17
C ALA A 34 -1.91 28.72 -3.44
N GLU A 35 -2.15 29.88 -4.05
CA GLU A 35 -3.49 30.37 -4.36
C GLU A 35 -4.16 29.47 -5.39
N ASN A 36 -3.46 29.13 -6.47
CA ASN A 36 -4.00 28.23 -7.49
C ASN A 36 -4.19 26.80 -6.99
N TRP A 37 -3.31 26.29 -6.12
CA TRP A 37 -3.51 24.98 -5.47
C TRP A 37 -4.79 24.95 -4.63
N GLU A 38 -5.10 26.01 -3.88
CA GLU A 38 -6.34 26.11 -3.10
C GLU A 38 -7.57 26.27 -4.00
N LEU A 39 -7.47 27.01 -5.11
CA LEU A 39 -8.55 27.12 -6.10
C LEU A 39 -8.84 25.76 -6.76
N LEU A 40 -7.80 25.00 -7.14
CA LEU A 40 -7.95 23.62 -7.65
C LEU A 40 -8.56 22.70 -6.59
N SER A 41 -8.10 22.78 -5.33
CA SER A 41 -8.68 22.00 -4.23
C SER A 41 -10.16 22.33 -4.02
N THR A 42 -10.56 23.59 -4.20
CA THR A 42 -11.95 24.02 -4.08
C THR A 42 -12.79 23.49 -5.24
N ALA A 43 -12.28 23.59 -6.47
CA ALA A 43 -12.94 23.07 -7.66
C ALA A 43 -13.21 21.56 -7.57
N LEU A 44 -12.22 20.77 -7.13
CA LEU A 44 -12.33 19.32 -6.98
C LEU A 44 -13.42 18.89 -5.99
N ARG A 45 -13.68 19.71 -4.96
CA ARG A 45 -14.72 19.46 -3.95
C ARG A 45 -16.15 19.65 -4.47
N ASN A 46 -16.33 20.15 -5.70
CA ASN A 46 -17.65 20.18 -6.32
C ASN A 46 -18.15 18.75 -6.56
N GLU A 47 -19.22 18.35 -5.86
CA GLU A 47 -19.74 16.98 -5.89
C GLU A 47 -20.36 16.57 -7.23
N LYS A 48 -20.76 17.53 -8.08
CA LYS A 48 -21.45 17.23 -9.34
C LYS A 48 -20.48 16.81 -10.44
N ASN A 49 -19.33 17.48 -10.54
CA ASN A 49 -18.41 17.29 -11.66
C ASN A 49 -16.95 17.62 -11.35
N HIS A 50 -16.57 17.73 -10.07
CA HIS A 50 -15.21 18.08 -9.64
C HIS A 50 -14.67 19.36 -10.29
N GLY A 51 -15.56 20.34 -10.51
CA GLY A 51 -15.23 21.62 -11.14
C GLY A 51 -15.04 21.54 -12.65
N GLY A 52 -15.43 20.41 -13.27
CA GLY A 52 -15.17 20.14 -14.69
C GLY A 52 -13.75 19.65 -14.97
N ILE A 53 -12.97 19.32 -13.93
CA ILE A 53 -11.58 18.85 -14.09
C ILE A 53 -11.59 17.41 -14.63
N PRO A 54 -10.94 17.13 -15.79
CA PRO A 54 -10.89 15.80 -16.39
C PRO A 54 -10.23 14.76 -15.46
N THR A 55 -10.65 13.50 -15.56
CA THR A 55 -10.16 12.39 -14.71
C THR A 55 -8.63 12.30 -14.68
N LEU A 56 -7.97 12.38 -15.85
CA LEU A 56 -6.50 12.30 -15.93
C LEU A 56 -5.80 13.50 -15.29
N ASN A 57 -6.42 14.68 -15.28
CA ASN A 57 -5.87 15.81 -14.53
C ASN A 57 -6.10 15.66 -13.03
N ARG A 58 -7.20 15.05 -12.57
CA ARG A 58 -7.36 14.73 -11.14
C ARG A 58 -6.29 13.76 -10.64
N VAL A 59 -5.94 12.77 -11.47
CA VAL A 59 -4.78 11.89 -11.24
C VAL A 59 -3.49 12.69 -11.12
N GLN A 60 -3.20 13.56 -12.10
CA GLN A 60 -1.98 14.37 -12.13
C GLN A 60 -1.89 15.32 -10.93
N ILE A 61 -2.96 16.01 -10.58
CA ILE A 61 -3.00 16.94 -9.44
C ILE A 61 -2.61 16.20 -8.15
N ILE A 62 -3.17 15.01 -7.89
CA ILE A 62 -2.82 14.22 -6.71
C ILE A 62 -1.35 13.80 -6.75
N ASP A 63 -0.90 13.23 -7.86
CA ASP A 63 0.47 12.71 -7.99
C ASP A 63 1.54 13.81 -7.90
N ASP A 64 1.31 14.94 -8.58
CA ASP A 64 2.20 16.10 -8.58
C ASP A 64 2.24 16.74 -7.19
N ALA A 65 1.10 16.98 -6.55
CA ALA A 65 1.07 17.62 -5.23
C ALA A 65 1.88 16.83 -4.19
N PHE A 66 1.72 15.50 -4.14
CA PHE A 66 2.46 14.68 -3.18
C PHE A 66 3.94 14.51 -3.54
N SER A 67 4.27 14.45 -4.82
CA SER A 67 5.66 14.38 -5.27
C SER A 67 6.39 15.69 -4.98
N LEU A 68 5.76 16.83 -5.22
CA LEU A 68 6.28 18.16 -4.90
C LEU A 68 6.40 18.35 -3.39
N ALA A 69 5.42 17.89 -2.60
CA ALA A 69 5.49 17.95 -1.15
C ALA A 69 6.66 17.12 -0.60
N LYS A 70 6.86 15.90 -1.13
CA LYS A 70 8.01 15.06 -0.76
C LYS A 70 9.35 15.72 -1.10
N ALA A 71 9.41 16.45 -2.21
CA ALA A 71 10.58 17.20 -2.65
C ALA A 71 10.79 18.54 -1.91
N GLY A 72 9.86 18.96 -1.05
CA GLY A 72 9.91 20.27 -0.38
C GLY A 72 9.60 21.46 -1.28
N LEU A 73 8.91 21.22 -2.42
CA LEU A 73 8.49 22.23 -3.38
C LEU A 73 7.02 22.64 -3.22
N LEU A 74 6.28 21.95 -2.34
CA LEU A 74 4.92 22.26 -1.95
C LEU A 74 4.74 21.98 -0.46
N GLU A 75 3.96 22.79 0.23
CA GLU A 75 3.61 22.54 1.63
C GLU A 75 2.74 21.28 1.75
N TYR A 76 3.08 20.39 2.69
CA TYR A 76 2.31 19.16 2.92
C TYR A 76 0.84 19.42 3.24
N ASN A 77 0.54 20.54 3.90
CA ASN A 77 -0.82 20.97 4.22
C ASN A 77 -1.68 21.15 2.96
N LEU A 78 -1.11 21.69 1.87
CA LEU A 78 -1.80 21.87 0.59
C LEU A 78 -2.07 20.51 -0.07
N ALA A 79 -1.06 19.63 -0.09
CA ALA A 79 -1.21 18.29 -0.64
C ALA A 79 -2.27 17.46 0.11
N LEU A 80 -2.29 17.54 1.43
CA LEU A 80 -3.28 16.86 2.29
C LEU A 80 -4.69 17.47 2.13
N ASN A 81 -4.79 18.79 1.99
CA ASN A 81 -6.06 19.49 1.73
C ASN A 81 -6.74 19.02 0.44
N LEU A 82 -5.95 18.68 -0.59
CA LEU A 82 -6.47 18.13 -1.84
C LEU A 82 -7.20 16.81 -1.58
N LEU A 83 -6.60 15.86 -0.86
CA LEU A 83 -7.20 14.53 -0.64
C LEU A 83 -8.62 14.57 -0.04
N ARG A 84 -9.01 15.65 0.64
CA ARG A 84 -10.36 15.79 1.21
C ARG A 84 -11.48 15.63 0.19
N TYR A 85 -11.24 15.97 -1.09
CA TYR A 85 -12.25 15.84 -2.14
C TYR A 85 -12.61 14.38 -2.46
N LEU A 86 -11.71 13.42 -2.15
CA LEU A 86 -11.85 12.01 -2.51
C LEU A 86 -13.12 11.36 -1.95
N ARG A 87 -13.66 11.89 -0.85
CA ARG A 87 -14.96 11.49 -0.30
C ARG A 87 -16.10 11.51 -1.35
N HIS A 88 -15.97 12.35 -2.39
CA HIS A 88 -16.90 12.48 -3.51
C HIS A 88 -16.39 11.86 -4.82
N GLU A 89 -15.13 11.42 -4.88
CA GLU A 89 -14.55 10.79 -6.06
C GLU A 89 -15.08 9.35 -6.19
N ARG A 90 -15.43 8.95 -7.42
CA ARG A 90 -15.96 7.61 -7.74
C ARG A 90 -15.18 6.91 -8.84
N GLU A 91 -14.24 7.61 -9.49
CA GLU A 91 -13.44 7.01 -10.55
C GLU A 91 -12.20 6.30 -10.01
N TYR A 92 -11.85 5.20 -10.68
CA TYR A 92 -10.74 4.34 -10.28
C TYR A 92 -9.39 5.06 -10.26
N PHE A 93 -9.06 5.79 -11.33
CA PHE A 93 -7.71 6.29 -11.54
C PHE A 93 -7.29 7.36 -10.51
N PRO A 94 -8.12 8.36 -10.17
CA PRO A 94 -7.76 9.33 -9.12
C PRO A 94 -7.60 8.65 -7.75
N TRP A 95 -8.48 7.70 -7.41
CA TRP A 95 -8.31 6.90 -6.20
C TRP A 95 -7.02 6.08 -6.21
N LYS A 96 -6.65 5.48 -7.34
CA LYS A 96 -5.39 4.74 -7.48
C LYS A 96 -4.18 5.66 -7.19
N ALA A 97 -4.19 6.89 -7.70
CA ALA A 97 -3.15 7.88 -7.41
C ALA A 97 -3.12 8.27 -5.93
N ALA A 98 -4.29 8.46 -5.32
CA ALA A 98 -4.41 8.75 -3.88
C ALA A 98 -3.86 7.61 -3.02
N PHE A 99 -4.24 6.37 -3.32
CA PHE A 99 -3.80 5.20 -2.55
C PHE A 99 -2.28 4.99 -2.59
N ALA A 100 -1.62 5.24 -3.73
CA ALA A 100 -0.16 5.17 -3.80
C ALA A 100 0.52 6.14 -2.83
N ASN A 101 -0.02 7.35 -2.71
CA ASN A 101 0.50 8.39 -1.81
C ASN A 101 0.13 8.14 -0.35
N LEU A 102 -1.10 7.68 -0.09
CA LEU A 102 -1.54 7.23 1.23
C LEU A 102 -0.74 6.03 1.72
N GLU A 103 -0.33 5.11 0.83
CA GLU A 103 0.51 3.95 1.19
C GLU A 103 1.89 4.40 1.65
N TYR A 104 2.47 5.43 1.02
CA TYR A 104 3.70 6.04 1.52
C TYR A 104 3.50 6.63 2.92
N LEU A 105 2.48 7.45 3.13
CA LEU A 105 2.18 8.02 4.46
C LEU A 105 1.87 6.94 5.52
N SER A 106 1.18 5.87 5.12
CA SER A 106 0.92 4.71 5.98
C SER A 106 2.24 4.12 6.47
N ARG A 107 3.15 3.78 5.55
CA ARG A 107 4.49 3.25 5.89
C ARG A 107 5.26 4.17 6.82
N MET A 108 5.25 5.48 6.55
CA MET A 108 5.98 6.46 7.37
C MET A 108 5.41 6.64 8.78
N THR A 109 4.14 6.29 9.01
CA THR A 109 3.47 6.47 10.31
C THR A 109 3.27 5.17 11.08
N LYS A 110 3.29 4.01 10.40
CA LYS A 110 2.89 2.68 10.90
C LYS A 110 3.58 2.21 12.18
N ARG A 111 4.81 2.65 12.44
CA ARG A 111 5.63 2.28 13.60
C ARG A 111 5.63 3.32 14.73
N GLY A 112 4.86 4.40 14.63
CA GLY A 112 4.83 5.50 15.60
C GLY A 112 3.44 5.98 15.99
N GLY A 113 3.37 6.93 16.93
CA GLY A 113 2.11 7.47 17.46
C GLY A 113 1.23 8.17 16.42
N GLY A 114 1.80 8.62 15.31
CA GLY A 114 1.09 9.23 14.19
C GLY A 114 0.16 8.29 13.41
N TYR A 115 0.26 6.97 13.59
CA TYR A 115 -0.60 6.02 12.88
C TYR A 115 -2.09 6.17 13.23
N GLY A 116 -2.41 6.55 14.47
CA GLY A 116 -3.79 6.75 14.92
C GLY A 116 -4.52 7.87 14.15
N PRO A 117 -3.97 9.10 14.13
CA PRO A 117 -4.50 10.19 13.30
C PRO A 117 -4.59 9.85 11.82
N PHE A 118 -3.55 9.22 11.26
CA PHE A 118 -3.55 8.78 9.86
C PHE A 118 -4.69 7.80 9.56
N ARG A 119 -4.87 6.78 10.40
CA ARG A 119 -5.97 5.81 10.29
C ARG A 119 -7.33 6.51 10.29
N LYS A 120 -7.58 7.42 11.23
CA LYS A 120 -8.86 8.15 11.32
C LYS A 120 -9.14 8.95 10.05
N PHE A 121 -8.15 9.69 9.54
CA PHE A 121 -8.30 10.45 8.31
C PHE A 121 -8.63 9.57 7.10
N VAL A 122 -7.92 8.44 6.94
CA VAL A 122 -8.21 7.47 5.87
C VAL A 122 -9.61 6.90 5.99
N CYS A 123 -10.06 6.57 7.21
CA CYS A 123 -11.44 6.15 7.44
C CYS A 123 -12.44 7.22 6.97
N THR A 124 -12.24 8.48 7.34
CA THR A 124 -13.11 9.60 6.93
C THR A 124 -13.21 9.76 5.42
N LEU A 125 -12.11 9.54 4.67
CA LEU A 125 -12.13 9.57 3.21
C LEU A 125 -12.91 8.39 2.61
N LEU A 126 -12.76 7.19 3.19
CA LEU A 126 -13.30 5.95 2.62
C LEU A 126 -14.76 5.69 3.01
N THR A 127 -15.22 6.10 4.19
CA THR A 127 -16.59 5.85 4.66
C THR A 127 -17.67 6.14 3.60
N PRO A 128 -17.73 7.33 2.98
CA PRO A 128 -18.78 7.61 1.98
C PRO A 128 -18.61 6.79 0.69
N VAL A 129 -17.40 6.39 0.34
CA VAL A 129 -17.13 5.57 -0.84
C VAL A 129 -17.51 4.11 -0.58
N TYR A 130 -17.19 3.60 0.61
CA TYR A 130 -17.59 2.27 1.06
C TYR A 130 -19.11 2.16 1.16
N ASN A 131 -19.77 3.13 1.79
CA ASN A 131 -21.23 3.11 1.96
C ASN A 131 -21.99 3.21 0.62
N ALA A 132 -21.36 3.75 -0.43
CA ALA A 132 -21.93 3.77 -1.77
C ALA A 132 -21.85 2.40 -2.49
N LEU A 133 -21.09 1.44 -1.96
CA LEU A 133 -21.06 0.05 -2.42
C LEU A 133 -22.19 -0.71 -1.72
N GLU A 134 -23.41 -0.68 -2.27
CA GLU A 134 -24.60 -1.29 -1.64
C GLU A 134 -24.42 -2.79 -1.28
N GLU A 135 -23.71 -3.56 -2.12
CA GLU A 135 -23.42 -4.98 -1.90
C GLU A 135 -21.92 -5.29 -2.03
N PRO A 136 -21.09 -4.88 -1.05
CA PRO A 136 -19.64 -4.74 -1.24
C PRO A 136 -18.92 -6.06 -1.48
N PHE A 137 -19.48 -7.21 -1.11
CA PHE A 137 -18.83 -8.53 -1.22
C PHE A 137 -19.46 -9.51 -2.24
N LYS A 138 -20.48 -9.10 -3.00
CA LYS A 138 -21.02 -9.94 -4.09
C LYS A 138 -20.13 -9.97 -5.34
N PRO A 139 -20.30 -10.90 -6.29
CA PRO A 139 -19.62 -10.79 -7.58
C PRO A 139 -19.91 -9.45 -8.26
N SER A 140 -18.96 -8.95 -9.04
CA SER A 140 -19.19 -7.78 -9.89
C SER A 140 -20.31 -8.03 -10.91
N VAL A 141 -21.11 -7.00 -11.21
CA VAL A 141 -22.23 -7.12 -12.17
C VAL A 141 -21.72 -7.51 -13.57
N PRO A 142 -22.48 -8.31 -14.34
CA PRO A 142 -22.14 -8.58 -15.73
C PRO A 142 -21.93 -7.28 -16.52
N GLY A 143 -20.84 -7.19 -17.27
CA GLY A 143 -20.48 -5.99 -18.03
C GLY A 143 -19.71 -4.92 -17.23
N ALA A 144 -19.38 -5.16 -15.95
CA ALA A 144 -18.49 -4.28 -15.20
C ALA A 144 -17.12 -4.15 -15.89
N THR A 145 -16.67 -2.91 -16.06
CA THR A 145 -15.37 -2.61 -16.66
C THR A 145 -14.23 -2.98 -15.69
N LEU A 146 -13.04 -3.26 -16.23
CA LEU A 146 -11.87 -3.56 -15.42
C LEU A 146 -11.55 -2.48 -14.36
N PRO A 147 -11.63 -1.16 -14.66
CA PRO A 147 -11.48 -0.11 -13.64
C PRO A 147 -12.51 -0.21 -12.50
N GLN A 148 -13.77 -0.52 -12.78
CA GLN A 148 -14.80 -0.67 -11.74
C GLN A 148 -14.50 -1.86 -10.81
N ILE A 149 -14.11 -3.00 -11.39
CA ILE A 149 -13.73 -4.21 -10.63
C ILE A 149 -12.53 -3.90 -9.73
N LYS A 150 -11.49 -3.25 -10.28
CA LYS A 150 -10.28 -2.87 -9.53
C LYS A 150 -10.56 -1.83 -8.46
N HIS A 151 -11.39 -0.83 -8.76
CA HIS A 151 -11.74 0.22 -7.82
C HIS A 151 -12.42 -0.36 -6.58
N ARG A 152 -13.42 -1.23 -6.81
CA ARG A 152 -14.11 -1.91 -5.73
C ARG A 152 -13.17 -2.74 -4.86
N ALA A 153 -12.34 -3.59 -5.47
CA ALA A 153 -11.37 -4.40 -4.73
C ALA A 153 -10.43 -3.52 -3.87
N GLN A 154 -9.96 -2.41 -4.43
CA GLN A 154 -9.05 -1.48 -3.74
C GLN A 154 -9.74 -0.72 -2.59
N VAL A 155 -10.98 -0.26 -2.80
CA VAL A 155 -11.77 0.39 -1.74
C VAL A 155 -12.02 -0.57 -0.59
N LEU A 156 -12.36 -1.84 -0.86
CA LEU A 156 -12.58 -2.84 0.19
C LEU A 156 -11.29 -3.22 0.92
N ASP A 157 -10.19 -3.39 0.20
CA ASP A 157 -8.88 -3.69 0.80
C ASP A 157 -8.50 -2.64 1.86
N TRP A 158 -8.62 -1.37 1.49
CA TRP A 158 -8.35 -0.26 2.40
C TRP A 158 -9.43 -0.14 3.48
N SER A 159 -10.72 -0.18 3.14
CA SER A 159 -11.82 -0.04 4.10
C SER A 159 -11.71 -1.09 5.21
N CYS A 160 -11.44 -2.34 4.85
CA CYS A 160 -11.27 -3.43 5.80
C CYS A 160 -9.97 -3.29 6.59
N SER A 161 -8.89 -2.76 6.01
CA SER A 161 -7.61 -2.56 6.70
C SER A 161 -7.61 -1.41 7.70
N TYR A 162 -8.44 -0.40 7.48
CA TYR A 162 -8.56 0.74 8.40
C TYR A 162 -9.79 0.64 9.33
N GLY A 163 -10.64 -0.39 9.16
CA GLY A 163 -11.80 -0.62 10.02
C GLY A 163 -12.94 0.37 9.75
N VAL A 164 -13.29 0.51 8.46
CA VAL A 164 -14.42 1.33 7.99
C VAL A 164 -15.70 0.51 8.05
N SER A 165 -16.73 1.05 8.72
CA SER A 165 -18.06 0.44 8.90
C SER A 165 -17.96 -1.06 9.24
N ASP A 166 -18.65 -1.92 8.50
CA ASP A 166 -18.75 -3.36 8.70
C ASP A 166 -17.88 -4.18 7.73
N CYS A 167 -16.85 -3.57 7.13
CA CYS A 167 -16.05 -4.21 6.08
C CYS A 167 -15.36 -5.48 6.60
N GLU A 168 -14.65 -5.37 7.73
CA GLU A 168 -13.92 -6.51 8.32
C GLU A 168 -14.88 -7.64 8.70
N GLU A 169 -16.00 -7.30 9.34
CA GLU A 169 -17.02 -8.25 9.77
C GLU A 169 -17.61 -9.02 8.58
N LYS A 170 -17.94 -8.32 7.50
CA LYS A 170 -18.44 -8.93 6.25
C LYS A 170 -17.39 -9.79 5.56
N ALA A 171 -16.14 -9.35 5.52
CA ALA A 171 -15.05 -10.14 4.94
C ALA A 171 -14.86 -11.46 5.71
N VAL A 172 -14.78 -11.38 7.05
CA VAL A 172 -14.64 -12.56 7.92
C VAL A 172 -15.87 -13.46 7.84
N ALA A 173 -17.08 -12.90 7.78
CA ALA A 173 -18.32 -13.68 7.62
C ALA A 173 -18.34 -14.45 6.30
N LEU A 174 -17.95 -13.82 5.18
CA LEU A 174 -17.88 -14.49 3.89
C LEU A 174 -16.84 -15.62 3.89
N PHE A 175 -15.70 -15.43 4.55
CA PHE A 175 -14.72 -16.49 4.73
C PHE A 175 -15.29 -17.65 5.56
N LYS A 176 -15.99 -17.35 6.66
CA LYS A 176 -16.65 -18.40 7.48
C LYS A 176 -17.67 -19.19 6.67
N THR A 177 -18.43 -18.56 5.77
CA THR A 177 -19.31 -19.26 4.83
C THR A 177 -18.53 -20.25 3.97
N TRP A 178 -17.36 -19.85 3.43
CA TRP A 178 -16.49 -20.77 2.69
C TRP A 178 -15.98 -21.93 3.57
N GLN A 179 -15.70 -21.69 4.85
CA GLN A 179 -15.25 -22.74 5.76
C GLN A 179 -16.34 -23.75 6.15
N GLN A 180 -17.59 -23.30 6.25
CA GLN A 180 -18.71 -24.04 6.85
C GLN A 180 -19.71 -24.59 5.82
N GLN A 181 -19.52 -24.30 4.54
CA GLN A 181 -20.37 -24.84 3.49
C GLN A 181 -20.32 -26.37 3.42
N THR A 182 -21.37 -26.96 2.85
CA THR A 182 -21.49 -28.42 2.67
C THR A 182 -20.71 -28.94 1.47
N GLU A 183 -20.49 -28.09 0.46
CA GLU A 183 -19.72 -28.43 -0.74
C GLU A 183 -18.21 -28.46 -0.43
N ASP A 184 -17.45 -29.20 -1.23
CA ASP A 184 -16.00 -29.25 -1.07
C ASP A 184 -15.40 -27.83 -1.26
N PRO A 185 -14.77 -27.25 -0.23
CA PRO A 185 -14.16 -25.92 -0.29
C PRO A 185 -13.01 -25.80 -1.28
N ASP A 186 -12.43 -26.91 -1.73
CA ASP A 186 -11.39 -26.90 -2.75
C ASP A 186 -11.97 -26.88 -4.17
N VAL A 187 -13.27 -27.18 -4.32
CA VAL A 187 -14.02 -27.13 -5.58
C VAL A 187 -14.87 -25.86 -5.68
N VAL A 188 -15.61 -25.53 -4.62
CA VAL A 188 -16.50 -24.37 -4.60
C VAL A 188 -15.97 -23.35 -3.60
N ASN A 189 -15.68 -22.16 -4.10
CA ASN A 189 -15.26 -21.04 -3.27
C ASN A 189 -16.21 -19.86 -3.54
N PRO A 190 -17.06 -19.49 -2.56
CA PRO A 190 -18.08 -18.46 -2.73
C PRO A 190 -17.50 -17.04 -2.80
N ILE A 191 -16.20 -16.87 -2.53
CA ILE A 191 -15.54 -15.57 -2.53
C ILE A 191 -15.24 -15.15 -3.98
N PRO A 192 -15.76 -13.98 -4.44
CA PRO A 192 -15.45 -13.47 -5.77
C PRO A 192 -13.94 -13.34 -5.99
N VAL A 193 -13.47 -13.74 -7.18
CA VAL A 193 -12.03 -13.87 -7.49
C VAL A 193 -11.26 -12.56 -7.23
N GLU A 194 -11.89 -11.42 -7.51
CA GLU A 194 -11.36 -10.07 -7.30
C GLU A 194 -11.24 -9.68 -5.82
N LEU A 195 -11.99 -10.33 -4.92
CA LEU A 195 -12.04 -10.01 -3.49
C LEU A 195 -11.26 -11.01 -2.62
N ARG A 196 -10.80 -12.13 -3.19
CA ARG A 196 -10.09 -13.19 -2.46
C ARG A 196 -8.90 -12.69 -1.65
N SER A 197 -8.07 -11.80 -2.19
CA SER A 197 -6.93 -11.24 -1.46
C SER A 197 -7.36 -10.53 -0.17
N VAL A 198 -8.42 -9.73 -0.24
CA VAL A 198 -8.96 -8.98 0.91
C VAL A 198 -9.56 -9.95 1.93
N VAL A 199 -10.43 -10.85 1.47
CA VAL A 199 -11.16 -11.77 2.35
C VAL A 199 -10.21 -12.75 3.04
N TYR A 200 -9.26 -13.33 2.32
CA TYR A 200 -8.28 -14.24 2.92
C TYR A 200 -7.40 -13.54 3.94
N CYS A 201 -6.85 -12.37 3.61
CA CYS A 201 -5.99 -11.63 4.52
C CYS A 201 -6.74 -11.25 5.81
N LYS A 202 -7.96 -10.73 5.70
CA LYS A 202 -8.77 -10.35 6.88
C LYS A 202 -9.20 -11.56 7.71
N ALA A 203 -9.51 -12.67 7.07
CA ALA A 203 -9.84 -13.90 7.78
C ALA A 203 -8.65 -14.48 8.55
N VAL A 204 -7.45 -14.48 7.97
CA VAL A 204 -6.23 -14.92 8.66
C VAL A 204 -5.86 -13.94 9.79
N GLU A 205 -5.98 -12.64 9.54
CA GLU A 205 -5.68 -11.59 10.52
C GLU A 205 -6.56 -11.69 11.78
N SER A 206 -7.85 -12.01 11.62
CA SER A 206 -8.82 -12.03 12.72
C SER A 206 -9.20 -13.43 13.20
N GLY A 207 -8.85 -14.48 12.46
CA GLY A 207 -9.26 -15.87 12.70
C GLY A 207 -8.18 -16.78 13.29
N GLY A 208 -6.95 -16.29 13.48
CA GLY A 208 -5.85 -17.00 14.11
C GLY A 208 -5.46 -18.31 13.42
N GLU A 209 -4.90 -19.25 14.19
CA GLU A 209 -4.42 -20.55 13.68
C GLU A 209 -5.47 -21.34 12.88
N PRO A 210 -6.75 -21.46 13.30
CA PRO A 210 -7.75 -22.19 12.51
C PRO A 210 -7.98 -21.63 11.11
N ALA A 211 -8.00 -20.30 10.97
CA ALA A 211 -8.12 -19.65 9.66
C ALA A 211 -6.82 -19.81 8.85
N TRP A 212 -5.67 -19.69 9.51
CA TRP A 212 -4.36 -19.88 8.89
C TRP A 212 -4.20 -21.29 8.31
N ASP A 213 -4.47 -22.33 9.10
CA ASP A 213 -4.36 -23.73 8.68
C ASP A 213 -5.36 -24.06 7.57
N PHE A 214 -6.55 -23.44 7.61
CA PHE A 214 -7.52 -23.54 6.53
C PHE A 214 -6.94 -23.02 5.22
N VAL A 215 -6.35 -21.82 5.20
CA VAL A 215 -5.71 -21.23 4.02
C VAL A 215 -4.50 -22.04 3.58
N TRP A 216 -3.69 -22.51 4.53
CA TRP A 216 -2.49 -23.31 4.27
C TRP A 216 -2.82 -24.62 3.55
N LYS A 217 -3.84 -25.36 4.00
CA LYS A 217 -4.31 -26.58 3.33
C LYS A 217 -4.65 -26.33 1.85
N ARG A 218 -5.30 -25.21 1.56
CA ARG A 218 -5.74 -24.82 0.20
C ARG A 218 -4.56 -24.39 -0.65
N PHE A 219 -3.56 -23.76 -0.04
CA PHE A 219 -2.32 -23.43 -0.74
C PHE A 219 -1.61 -24.69 -1.23
N LEU A 220 -1.53 -25.72 -0.39
CA LEU A 220 -0.95 -27.01 -0.76
C LEU A 220 -1.77 -27.72 -1.85
N GLY A 221 -3.10 -27.71 -1.74
CA GLY A 221 -4.01 -28.39 -2.68
C GLY A 221 -4.24 -27.69 -4.02
N SER A 222 -4.05 -26.36 -4.09
CA SER A 222 -4.30 -25.60 -5.32
C SER A 222 -3.26 -25.93 -6.42
N ASN A 223 -3.66 -25.89 -7.69
CA ASN A 223 -2.76 -25.94 -8.84
C ASN A 223 -2.73 -24.61 -9.63
N VAL A 224 -3.51 -23.61 -9.22
CA VAL A 224 -3.63 -22.32 -9.91
C VAL A 224 -2.64 -21.32 -9.31
N ALA A 225 -1.64 -20.91 -10.09
CA ALA A 225 -0.57 -20.01 -9.62
C ALA A 225 -1.11 -18.69 -9.05
N ALA A 226 -2.09 -18.08 -9.72
CA ALA A 226 -2.72 -16.83 -9.26
C ALA A 226 -3.46 -17.01 -7.93
N GLU A 227 -4.02 -18.19 -7.66
CA GLU A 227 -4.69 -18.49 -6.39
C GLU A 227 -3.68 -18.75 -5.29
N LYS A 228 -2.62 -19.54 -5.57
CA LYS A 228 -1.51 -19.76 -4.63
C LYS A 228 -0.88 -18.46 -4.14
N SER A 229 -0.65 -17.51 -5.05
CA SER A 229 -0.09 -16.20 -4.70
C SER A 229 -0.98 -15.44 -3.70
N LYS A 230 -2.30 -15.48 -3.87
CA LYS A 230 -3.25 -14.85 -2.92
C LYS A 230 -3.25 -15.55 -1.57
N LEU A 231 -3.25 -16.89 -1.55
CA LEU A 231 -3.21 -17.68 -0.32
C LEU A 231 -1.90 -17.44 0.45
N LEU A 232 -0.74 -17.45 -0.22
CA LEU A 232 0.56 -17.14 0.39
C LEU A 232 0.62 -15.71 0.96
N SER A 233 0.11 -14.73 0.23
CA SER A 233 0.06 -13.35 0.72
C SER A 233 -0.82 -13.24 1.97
N ALA A 234 -1.96 -13.94 2.00
CA ALA A 234 -2.89 -13.90 3.12
C ALA A 234 -2.32 -14.54 4.40
N LEU A 235 -1.53 -15.62 4.28
CA LEU A 235 -0.88 -16.28 5.42
C LEU A 235 0.10 -15.33 6.16
N GLY A 236 0.66 -14.34 5.46
CA GLY A 236 1.49 -13.28 6.06
C GLY A 236 0.70 -12.23 6.84
N CYS A 237 -0.63 -12.21 6.75
CA CYS A 237 -1.49 -11.29 7.50
C CYS A 237 -1.78 -11.75 8.95
N ALA A 238 -1.25 -12.90 9.37
CA ALA A 238 -1.44 -13.41 10.73
C ALA A 238 -0.95 -12.41 11.79
N ARG A 239 -1.60 -12.39 12.96
CA ARG A 239 -1.20 -11.52 14.09
C ARG A 239 -0.33 -12.25 15.10
N GLU A 240 -0.43 -13.57 15.17
CA GLU A 240 0.30 -14.42 16.09
C GLU A 240 1.78 -14.51 15.66
N MET A 241 2.67 -14.02 16.54
CA MET A 241 4.11 -13.98 16.25
C MET A 241 4.68 -15.36 15.91
N TRP A 242 4.23 -16.40 16.61
CA TRP A 242 4.71 -17.76 16.39
C TRP A 242 4.28 -18.32 15.02
N LEU A 243 3.11 -17.94 14.49
CA LEU A 243 2.66 -18.30 13.14
C LEU A 243 3.54 -17.63 12.08
N LEU A 244 3.88 -16.35 12.28
CA LEU A 244 4.76 -15.62 11.37
C LEU A 244 6.19 -16.19 11.36
N HIS A 245 6.75 -16.53 12.52
CA HIS A 245 8.03 -17.24 12.60
C HIS A 245 7.97 -18.60 11.90
N ARG A 246 6.95 -19.43 12.20
CA ARG A 246 6.72 -20.72 11.53
C ARG A 246 6.66 -20.54 10.01
N PHE A 247 5.94 -19.53 9.53
CA PHE A 247 5.77 -19.30 8.10
C PHE A 247 7.08 -18.88 7.40
N LEU A 248 7.89 -18.04 8.03
CA LEU A 248 9.21 -17.66 7.52
C LEU A 248 10.18 -18.86 7.50
N ASP A 249 10.21 -19.68 8.55
CA ASP A 249 11.04 -20.88 8.58
C ASP A 249 10.63 -21.89 7.49
N MET A 250 9.32 -22.05 7.27
CA MET A 250 8.80 -22.88 6.18
C MET A 250 9.22 -22.35 4.81
N SER A 251 9.38 -21.04 4.64
CA SER A 251 9.79 -20.45 3.36
C SER A 251 11.18 -20.90 2.90
N LEU A 252 12.08 -21.24 3.83
CA LEU A 252 13.41 -21.76 3.56
C LEU A 252 13.50 -23.29 3.67
N ASN A 253 12.35 -23.97 3.74
CA ASN A 253 12.28 -25.42 3.77
C ASN A 253 11.72 -25.96 2.44
N GLU A 254 12.54 -26.70 1.70
CA GLU A 254 12.19 -27.28 0.40
C GLU A 254 11.00 -28.25 0.47
N THR A 255 10.77 -28.89 1.62
CA THR A 255 9.65 -29.83 1.80
C THR A 255 8.36 -29.17 2.26
N SER A 256 8.35 -27.85 2.48
CA SER A 256 7.16 -27.12 2.96
C SER A 256 6.05 -27.01 1.91
N GLY A 257 6.38 -27.19 0.63
CA GLY A 257 5.48 -26.89 -0.50
C GLY A 257 5.54 -25.44 -0.98
N ILE A 258 6.25 -24.54 -0.28
CA ILE A 258 6.57 -23.19 -0.79
C ILE A 258 7.68 -23.33 -1.82
N ARG A 259 7.43 -22.80 -3.03
CA ARG A 259 8.41 -22.88 -4.11
C ARG A 259 9.52 -21.86 -3.88
N ASN A 260 10.70 -22.19 -4.37
CA ASN A 260 11.86 -21.30 -4.28
C ASN A 260 11.58 -19.88 -4.83
N HIS A 261 10.81 -19.75 -5.92
CA HIS A 261 10.46 -18.44 -6.48
C HIS A 261 9.45 -17.64 -5.63
N ASP A 262 8.73 -18.29 -4.71
CA ASP A 262 7.70 -17.66 -3.89
C ASP A 262 8.22 -17.11 -2.56
N VAL A 263 9.43 -17.48 -2.13
CA VAL A 263 9.97 -17.11 -0.80
C VAL A 263 10.06 -15.61 -0.58
N THR A 264 10.39 -14.84 -1.62
CA THR A 264 10.43 -13.38 -1.56
C THR A 264 9.05 -12.79 -1.33
N SER A 265 8.01 -13.40 -1.87
CA SER A 265 6.61 -12.99 -1.66
C SER A 265 6.14 -13.32 -0.25
N VAL A 266 6.54 -14.47 0.30
CA VAL A 266 6.29 -14.86 1.70
C VAL A 266 6.96 -13.88 2.66
N PHE A 267 8.24 -13.60 2.46
CA PHE A 267 8.98 -12.66 3.29
C PHE A 267 8.35 -11.26 3.26
N ASN A 268 8.01 -10.76 2.06
CA ASN A 268 7.43 -9.44 1.89
C ASN A 268 6.03 -9.31 2.48
N SER A 269 5.20 -10.37 2.45
CA SER A 269 3.87 -10.32 3.08
C SER A 269 4.00 -10.17 4.59
N VAL A 270 4.91 -10.90 5.24
CA VAL A 270 5.21 -10.76 6.67
C VAL A 270 5.81 -9.39 6.99
N ALA A 271 6.84 -8.96 6.23
CA ALA A 271 7.56 -7.71 6.46
C ALA A 271 6.68 -6.45 6.32
N SER A 272 5.56 -6.54 5.59
CA SER A 272 4.66 -5.41 5.33
C SER A 272 3.79 -5.00 6.52
N SER A 273 3.62 -5.87 7.52
CA SER A 273 2.81 -5.61 8.73
C SER A 273 3.64 -4.95 9.85
N SER A 274 2.99 -4.26 10.79
CA SER A 274 3.69 -3.57 11.88
C SER A 274 4.37 -4.54 12.85
N SER A 275 3.71 -5.66 13.17
CA SER A 275 4.26 -6.74 13.99
C SER A 275 5.24 -7.61 13.21
N GLY A 276 4.87 -8.00 11.98
CA GLY A 276 5.69 -8.87 11.14
C GLY A 276 6.97 -8.22 10.63
N PHE A 277 7.05 -6.88 10.55
CA PHE A 277 8.30 -6.16 10.25
C PHE A 277 9.44 -6.57 11.19
N TYR A 278 9.19 -6.60 12.51
CA TYR A 278 10.24 -6.91 13.48
C TYR A 278 10.71 -8.35 13.37
N ILE A 279 9.76 -9.27 13.12
CA ILE A 279 10.01 -10.70 12.90
C ILE A 279 10.81 -10.91 11.61
N ALA A 280 10.37 -10.31 10.49
CA ALA A 280 11.05 -10.42 9.21
C ALA A 280 12.45 -9.79 9.23
N ARG A 281 12.62 -8.67 9.93
CA ARG A 281 13.94 -8.04 10.10
C ARG A 281 14.88 -8.91 10.91
N GLU A 282 14.43 -9.46 12.03
CA GLU A 282 15.23 -10.40 12.82
C GLU A 282 15.61 -11.61 11.98
N PHE A 283 14.63 -12.24 11.31
CA PHE A 283 14.85 -13.37 10.42
C PHE A 283 15.89 -13.08 9.33
N LEU A 284 15.80 -11.92 8.66
CA LEU A 284 16.79 -11.52 7.67
C LEU A 284 18.18 -11.35 8.31
N PHE A 285 18.26 -10.68 9.45
CA PHE A 285 19.53 -10.34 10.07
C PHE A 285 20.23 -11.58 10.65
N SER A 286 19.47 -12.55 11.16
CA SER A 286 20.01 -13.78 11.76
C SER A 286 20.23 -14.90 10.74
N ARG A 287 19.51 -14.91 9.62
CA ARG A 287 19.50 -16.02 8.64
C ARG A 287 19.99 -15.65 7.24
N ILE A 288 20.65 -14.50 7.06
CA ILE A 288 21.12 -14.03 5.74
C ILE A 288 21.92 -15.08 4.95
N LYS A 289 22.76 -15.88 5.62
CA LYS A 289 23.51 -16.98 5.00
C LYS A 289 22.59 -18.05 4.43
N ASP A 290 21.58 -18.46 5.21
CA ASP A 290 20.61 -19.48 4.80
C ASP A 290 19.73 -18.97 3.67
N ILE A 291 19.28 -17.72 3.75
CA ILE A 291 18.52 -17.04 2.69
C ILE A 291 19.34 -17.03 1.39
N HIS A 292 20.60 -16.59 1.45
CA HIS A 292 21.50 -16.54 0.31
C HIS A 292 21.71 -17.92 -0.31
N SER A 293 21.99 -18.95 0.51
CA SER A 293 22.12 -20.32 0.03
C SER A 293 20.84 -20.84 -0.61
N TYR A 294 19.67 -20.53 -0.03
CA TYR A 294 18.39 -21.02 -0.52
C TYR A 294 18.00 -20.40 -1.85
N VAL A 295 18.22 -19.10 -2.08
CA VAL A 295 17.83 -18.44 -3.34
C VAL A 295 18.75 -18.76 -4.53
N SER A 296 19.76 -19.61 -4.32
CA SER A 296 20.60 -20.16 -5.39
C SER A 296 19.77 -20.74 -6.55
N PRO A 297 20.20 -20.55 -7.81
CA PRO A 297 21.42 -19.89 -8.26
C PRO A 297 21.30 -18.36 -8.42
N ASP A 298 20.11 -17.79 -8.23
CA ASP A 298 19.86 -16.35 -8.40
C ASP A 298 20.01 -15.57 -7.09
N PHE A 299 21.27 -15.33 -6.70
CA PHE A 299 21.63 -14.60 -5.48
C PHE A 299 21.19 -13.13 -5.50
N SER A 300 20.85 -12.57 -6.66
CA SER A 300 20.37 -11.18 -6.74
C SER A 300 19.05 -10.98 -5.97
N ARG A 301 18.27 -12.05 -5.78
CA ARG A 301 16.98 -12.04 -5.06
C ARG A 301 17.09 -11.73 -3.58
N VAL A 302 18.28 -11.86 -2.98
CA VAL A 302 18.52 -11.41 -1.59
C VAL A 302 18.20 -9.92 -1.43
N GLY A 303 18.37 -9.12 -2.50
CA GLY A 303 18.00 -7.70 -2.51
C GLY A 303 16.54 -7.45 -2.15
N SER A 304 15.61 -8.31 -2.60
CA SER A 304 14.19 -8.16 -2.29
C SER A 304 13.86 -8.32 -0.80
N PHE A 305 14.68 -9.07 -0.04
CA PHE A 305 14.52 -9.18 1.40
C PHE A 305 14.96 -7.89 2.10
N VAL A 306 16.09 -7.32 1.66
CA VAL A 306 16.60 -6.04 2.16
C VAL A 306 15.62 -4.91 1.84
N GLU A 307 15.05 -4.88 0.64
CA GLU A 307 13.97 -3.97 0.25
C GLU A 307 12.70 -4.15 1.08
N GLY A 308 12.33 -5.40 1.38
CA GLY A 308 11.14 -5.72 2.17
C GLY A 308 11.16 -5.05 3.54
N VAL A 309 12.29 -5.13 4.24
CA VAL A 309 12.46 -4.49 5.56
C VAL A 309 12.68 -2.98 5.45
N SER A 310 13.44 -2.50 4.45
CA SER A 310 13.78 -1.07 4.33
C SER A 310 12.55 -0.18 4.16
N ARG A 311 11.46 -0.70 3.59
CA ARG A 311 10.19 0.02 3.38
C ARG A 311 9.57 0.62 4.65
N LEU A 312 9.80 0.01 5.82
CA LEU A 312 9.28 0.49 7.11
C LEU A 312 10.38 1.07 8.02
N MET A 313 11.57 1.27 7.48
CA MET A 313 12.71 1.87 8.19
C MET A 313 12.73 3.37 7.94
N SER A 314 12.59 4.15 9.00
CA SER A 314 12.43 5.62 8.92
C SER A 314 13.10 6.40 10.06
N THR A 315 13.79 5.72 10.98
CA THR A 315 14.52 6.35 12.09
C THR A 315 16.03 6.35 11.87
N LYS A 316 16.76 7.25 12.56
CA LYS A 316 18.23 7.27 12.52
C LYS A 316 18.84 5.92 12.94
N ASN A 317 18.27 5.30 13.96
CA ASN A 317 18.69 3.97 14.41
C ASN A 317 18.43 2.89 13.34
N ASP A 318 17.30 2.95 12.62
CA ASP A 318 17.08 2.04 11.50
C ASP A 318 18.17 2.21 10.43
N LEU A 319 18.52 3.46 10.07
CA LEU A 319 19.56 3.74 9.08
C LEU A 319 20.94 3.21 9.50
N GLU A 320 21.30 3.35 10.77
CA GLU A 320 22.54 2.79 11.31
C GLU A 320 22.54 1.26 11.27
N GLN A 321 21.43 0.64 11.71
CA GLN A 321 21.26 -0.81 11.70
C GLN A 321 21.38 -1.41 10.29
N ILE A 322 20.73 -0.80 9.28
CA ILE A 322 20.79 -1.35 7.92
C ILE A 322 22.18 -1.16 7.30
N LYS A 323 22.86 -0.04 7.56
CA LYS A 323 24.23 0.18 7.08
C LYS A 323 25.20 -0.83 7.67
N GLN A 324 25.13 -1.04 8.98
CA GLN A 324 25.95 -2.02 9.68
C GLN A 324 25.66 -3.44 9.18
N PHE A 325 24.39 -3.80 9.00
CA PHE A 325 24.00 -5.10 8.45
C PHE A 325 24.60 -5.34 7.05
N VAL A 326 24.52 -4.34 6.17
CA VAL A 326 25.06 -4.43 4.80
C VAL A 326 26.58 -4.57 4.80
N GLU A 327 27.27 -3.82 5.65
CA GLU A 327 28.73 -3.90 5.77
C GLU A 327 29.20 -5.28 6.24
N LEU A 328 28.61 -5.77 7.34
CA LEU A 328 28.96 -7.06 7.94
C LEU A 328 28.64 -8.27 7.05
N ASN A 329 27.66 -8.14 6.16
CA ASN A 329 27.16 -9.24 5.32
C ASN A 329 27.41 -9.01 3.82
N SER A 330 28.41 -8.19 3.49
CA SER A 330 28.72 -7.81 2.10
C SER A 330 28.98 -9.02 1.18
N GLU A 331 29.51 -10.12 1.70
CA GLU A 331 29.73 -11.37 0.95
C GLU A 331 28.43 -11.98 0.39
N TYR A 332 27.32 -11.89 1.13
CA TYR A 332 26.00 -12.42 0.75
C TYR A 332 25.17 -11.43 -0.06
N LEU A 333 25.61 -10.16 -0.13
CA LEU A 333 24.87 -9.07 -0.76
C LEU A 333 25.48 -8.59 -2.07
N LYS A 334 26.67 -9.10 -2.44
CA LYS A 334 27.43 -8.68 -3.62
C LYS A 334 26.63 -8.73 -4.93
N ASP A 335 25.83 -9.78 -5.12
CA ASP A 335 25.07 -10.01 -6.35
C ASP A 335 23.78 -9.18 -6.39
N ALA A 336 23.38 -8.61 -5.24
CA ALA A 336 22.24 -7.73 -5.07
C ALA A 336 22.64 -6.26 -4.83
N LYS A 337 23.89 -5.86 -5.12
CA LYS A 337 24.46 -4.55 -4.72
C LYS A 337 23.62 -3.33 -5.08
N TYR A 338 22.93 -3.34 -6.22
CA TYR A 338 22.11 -2.20 -6.66
C TYR A 338 20.81 -2.10 -5.85
N ALA A 339 20.09 -3.23 -5.69
CA ALA A 339 18.90 -3.30 -4.85
C ALA A 339 19.20 -2.94 -3.39
N VAL A 340 20.34 -3.42 -2.87
CA VAL A 340 20.80 -3.09 -1.51
C VAL A 340 21.13 -1.60 -1.38
N LYS A 341 21.84 -1.02 -2.35
CA LYS A 341 22.13 0.42 -2.36
C LYS A 341 20.85 1.25 -2.40
N GLU A 342 19.92 0.92 -3.29
CA GLU A 342 18.62 1.59 -3.40
C GLU A 342 17.81 1.45 -2.10
N ALA A 343 17.83 0.28 -1.46
CA ALA A 343 17.18 0.08 -0.17
C ALA A 343 17.75 1.00 0.91
N VAL A 344 19.08 1.13 1.01
CA VAL A 344 19.73 2.04 1.98
C VAL A 344 19.40 3.51 1.65
N GLU A 345 19.48 3.93 0.39
CA GLU A 345 19.12 5.28 -0.05
C GLU A 345 17.65 5.60 0.27
N ASN A 346 16.74 4.63 0.11
CA ASN A 346 15.35 4.78 0.51
C ASN A 346 15.17 4.97 2.03
N VAL A 347 15.93 4.25 2.86
CA VAL A 347 15.94 4.48 4.32
C VAL A 347 16.45 5.89 4.63
N GLU A 348 17.50 6.36 3.97
CA GLU A 348 18.00 7.73 4.14
C GLU A 348 16.94 8.78 3.80
N LEU A 349 16.24 8.61 2.67
CA LEU A 349 15.15 9.48 2.25
C LEU A 349 13.99 9.45 3.24
N ASN A 350 13.65 8.28 3.79
CA ASN A 350 12.62 8.13 4.81
C ASN A 350 13.00 8.85 6.11
N VAL A 351 14.26 8.75 6.55
CA VAL A 351 14.77 9.47 7.73
C VAL A 351 14.71 10.98 7.50
N GLN A 352 15.12 11.45 6.31
CA GLN A 352 15.02 12.87 5.97
C GLN A 352 13.57 13.35 5.98
N TRP A 353 12.66 12.61 5.35
CA TRP A 353 11.23 12.91 5.35
C TRP A 353 10.68 12.98 6.78
N HIS A 354 11.01 11.97 7.61
CA HIS A 354 10.55 11.91 8.99
C HIS A 354 11.05 13.12 9.79
N SER A 355 12.30 13.51 9.62
CA SER A 355 12.87 14.66 10.33
C SER A 355 12.25 16.01 9.93
N ARG A 356 11.81 16.15 8.67
CA ARG A 356 11.32 17.42 8.11
C ARG A 356 9.81 17.58 8.20
N TYR A 357 9.06 16.51 7.96
CA TYR A 357 7.63 16.62 7.64
C TYR A 357 6.72 15.81 8.57
N TYR A 358 7.25 14.86 9.35
CA TYR A 358 6.43 13.99 10.19
C TYR A 358 5.51 14.79 11.12
N SER A 359 6.07 15.74 11.88
CA SER A 359 5.29 16.53 12.84
C SER A 359 4.20 17.34 12.15
N THR A 360 4.52 18.07 11.09
CA THR A 360 3.55 18.85 10.30
C THR A 360 2.41 17.99 9.76
N VAL A 361 2.74 16.82 9.19
CA VAL A 361 1.74 15.90 8.65
C VAL A 361 0.85 15.35 9.77
N ILE A 362 1.41 14.94 10.91
CA ILE A 362 0.64 14.39 12.02
C ILE A 362 -0.24 15.45 12.69
N GLU A 363 0.26 16.68 12.85
CA GLU A 363 -0.53 17.81 13.36
C GLU A 363 -1.71 18.12 12.45
N TRP A 364 -1.48 18.19 11.13
CA TRP A 364 -2.54 18.40 10.15
C TRP A 364 -3.58 17.29 10.19
N LEU A 365 -3.13 16.02 10.19
CA LEU A 365 -4.02 14.86 10.24
C LEU A 365 -4.84 14.86 11.52
N SER A 366 -4.24 15.21 12.66
CA SER A 366 -4.94 15.26 13.95
C SER A 366 -6.02 16.34 13.99
N ALA A 367 -5.78 17.50 13.34
CA ALA A 367 -6.74 18.59 13.25
C ALA A 367 -7.91 18.31 12.27
N HIS A 368 -7.73 17.41 11.30
CA HIS A 368 -8.68 17.15 10.22
C HIS A 368 -9.19 15.69 10.14
N ALA A 369 -8.94 14.91 11.20
CA ALA A 369 -9.34 13.51 11.32
C ALA A 369 -10.81 13.30 11.74
N ASN A 370 -11.58 14.39 11.90
CA ASN A 370 -12.98 14.35 12.33
C ASN A 370 -13.95 14.58 11.17
#